data_AF-A0A961M0V3-F1
#
_entry.id   AF-A0A961M0V3-F1
#
_cell.length_a   1.000
_cell.length_b   1.000
_cell.length_c   1.000
_cell.angle_alpha   90.00
_cell.angle_beta   90.00
_cell.angle_gamma   90.00
#
_symmetry.space_group_name_H-M   'P 1'
#
loop_
_entity.id
_entity.type
_entity.pdbx_description
1 polymer ?
#
loop_
_entity_poly.entity_id
_entity_poly.type
_entity_poly.pdbx_seq_one_letter_code
_entity_poly.pdbx_strand_id
1 'polypeptide(L)'
;VNSLGLTEQQPENNVYRILIEALAVTLSKNARARAVQLPAWNEALGLPRKWDQQWSLRMQQILAFETDLLEYGDLFDGNPVVAAKVEALKEGARAELALIDNMGGAVQAIDYMKGRLVEANAERIGRIEQGETTVVGVNKFTTTEPSPLTTGDGAIMVVDAEAERDQIGRLVAWRSSRDEGAVKAALEELRTAALSGANVMPASIKAAKAGVTTGEWGLVVRKAFGEYRAPTGVSRNPSNRTEGLEEIRAAVDAASRQLGRKLKFVVGKPGLDGHSNGAEQIAARARDCGMDIHYEGIRLTPAEIVAAALDQQAHVVGLSILSGSHVPLVAETMERMRAAGLADVPVVVGGIIPDEDATHLRAMGVAAVYTPKDF
;
A
#
# COMPACT_ATOMS: atom_id res chain seq x y z
N VAL A 1 2.21 2.02 3.19
CA VAL A 1 2.71 3.32 3.68
C VAL A 1 4.09 3.10 4.29
N ASN A 2 5.17 3.10 3.49
CA ASN A 2 6.50 3.11 4.08
C ASN A 2 7.50 3.83 3.16
N SER A 3 7.19 5.07 2.80
CA SER A 3 8.00 5.87 1.87
C SER A 3 9.39 6.21 2.41
N LEU A 4 9.59 6.12 3.73
CA LEU A 4 10.82 6.54 4.43
C LEU A 4 11.46 5.42 5.28
N GLY A 5 11.05 4.15 5.09
CA GLY A 5 11.57 3.04 5.89
C GLY A 5 11.31 3.21 7.40
N LEU A 6 10.22 3.88 7.76
CA LEU A 6 9.72 4.00 9.12
C LEU A 6 9.35 2.63 9.68
N THR A 7 9.59 2.43 10.96
CA THR A 7 9.41 1.13 11.62
C THR A 7 8.29 1.21 12.64
N GLU A 8 7.55 0.11 12.78
CA GLU A 8 6.57 -0.06 13.86
C GLU A 8 7.29 -0.33 15.19
N GLN A 9 8.33 -1.16 15.14
CA GLN A 9 9.22 -1.41 16.27
C GLN A 9 10.05 -0.17 16.59
N GLN A 10 10.14 0.17 17.88
CA GLN A 10 10.85 1.35 18.38
C GLN A 10 10.56 2.61 17.52
N PRO A 11 9.28 3.03 17.40
CA PRO A 11 8.85 4.04 16.44
C PRO A 11 9.46 5.43 16.73
N GLU A 12 10.01 5.66 17.92
CA GLU A 12 10.76 6.87 18.28
C GLU A 12 11.97 7.08 17.36
N ASN A 13 12.58 5.99 16.88
CA ASN A 13 13.68 6.05 15.92
C ASN A 13 13.27 6.75 14.61
N ASN A 14 11.98 6.77 14.28
CA ASN A 14 11.46 7.44 13.09
C ASN A 14 11.67 8.95 13.15
N VAL A 15 11.70 9.58 14.35
CA VAL A 15 11.98 11.02 14.48
C VAL A 15 13.34 11.36 13.86
N TYR A 16 14.35 10.54 14.15
CA TYR A 16 15.71 10.76 13.63
C TYR A 16 15.81 10.44 12.15
N ARG A 17 15.15 9.37 11.68
CA ARG A 17 15.09 9.02 10.25
C ARG A 17 14.52 10.18 9.43
N ILE A 18 13.35 10.68 9.86
CA ILE A 18 12.64 11.77 9.19
C ILE A 18 13.49 13.04 9.17
N LEU A 19 14.18 13.37 10.28
CA LEU A 19 15.08 14.53 10.32
C LEU A 19 16.22 14.42 9.30
N ILE A 20 16.89 13.27 9.25
CA ILE A 20 18.02 13.05 8.34
C ILE A 20 17.56 13.12 6.88
N GLU A 21 16.41 12.53 6.56
CA GLU A 21 15.85 12.55 5.20
C GLU A 21 15.32 13.94 4.81
N ALA A 22 14.78 14.71 5.76
CA ALA A 22 14.37 16.09 5.53
C ALA A 22 15.55 16.98 5.12
N LEU A 23 16.75 16.74 5.67
CA LEU A 23 17.96 17.46 5.27
C LEU A 23 18.33 17.18 3.80
N ALA A 24 18.19 15.95 3.34
CA ALA A 24 18.52 15.57 1.96
C ALA A 24 17.70 16.33 0.90
N VAL A 25 16.49 16.78 1.25
CA VAL A 25 15.60 17.52 0.35
C VAL A 25 15.53 19.03 0.62
N THR A 26 16.26 19.54 1.63
CA THR A 26 16.23 20.96 2.02
C THR A 26 17.58 21.67 1.86
N LEU A 27 18.72 20.97 2.01
CA LEU A 27 20.05 21.59 2.03
C LEU A 27 20.55 22.12 0.67
N SER A 28 20.18 21.49 -0.45
CA SER A 28 20.61 21.97 -1.77
C SER A 28 19.76 23.17 -2.20
N LYS A 29 20.35 24.36 -2.35
CA LYS A 29 19.60 25.53 -2.81
C LYS A 29 19.09 25.39 -4.24
N ASN A 30 19.84 24.70 -5.10
CA ASN A 30 19.52 24.52 -6.51
C ASN A 30 18.50 23.39 -6.76
N ALA A 31 18.41 22.41 -5.84
CA ALA A 31 17.57 21.22 -6.01
C ALA A 31 16.56 20.96 -4.88
N ARG A 32 16.53 21.78 -3.81
CA ARG A 32 15.62 21.56 -2.68
C ARG A 32 14.16 21.56 -3.12
N ALA A 33 13.37 20.79 -2.37
CA ALA A 33 11.94 20.75 -2.52
C ALA A 33 11.32 22.13 -2.30
N ARG A 34 10.35 22.50 -3.15
CA ARG A 34 9.58 23.76 -3.02
C ARG A 34 8.54 23.71 -1.91
N ALA A 35 8.11 22.50 -1.57
CA ALA A 35 7.21 22.20 -0.46
C ALA A 35 7.63 20.84 0.10
N VAL A 36 7.59 20.71 1.42
CA VAL A 36 7.95 19.48 2.13
C VAL A 36 6.78 19.07 3.01
N GLN A 37 6.41 17.80 2.93
CA GLN A 37 5.53 17.15 3.90
C GLN A 37 6.37 16.11 4.64
N LEU A 38 6.42 16.23 5.97
CA LEU A 38 7.04 15.22 6.81
C LEU A 38 5.96 14.32 7.42
N PRO A 39 6.15 12.99 7.42
CA PRO A 39 5.25 12.10 8.12
C PRO A 39 5.41 12.25 9.63
N ALA A 40 4.45 11.69 10.37
CA ALA A 40 4.56 11.57 11.81
C ALA A 40 5.44 10.39 12.21
N TRP A 41 6.06 10.47 13.38
CA TRP A 41 6.94 9.43 13.93
C TRP A 41 6.24 8.07 14.09
N ASN A 42 4.92 8.06 14.29
CA ASN A 42 4.09 6.86 14.45
C ASN A 42 3.32 6.44 13.18
N GLU A 43 3.67 6.93 11.99
CA GLU A 43 2.95 6.61 10.75
C GLU A 43 2.91 5.09 10.44
N ALA A 44 3.91 4.33 10.89
CA ALA A 44 3.93 2.88 10.75
C ALA A 44 2.89 2.15 11.64
N LEU A 45 2.38 2.80 12.69
CA LEU A 45 1.38 2.25 13.62
C LEU A 45 -0.06 2.53 13.17
N GLY A 46 -0.29 3.62 12.44
CA GLY A 46 -1.62 4.03 12.04
C GLY A 46 -1.72 5.51 11.69
N LEU A 47 -2.95 6.02 11.59
CA LEU A 47 -3.16 7.44 11.31
C LEU A 47 -2.67 8.30 12.48
N PRO A 48 -1.87 9.34 12.21
CA PRO A 48 -1.29 10.15 13.26
C PRO A 48 -2.32 11.06 13.93
N ARG A 49 -2.16 11.26 15.24
CA ARG A 49 -2.98 12.19 16.02
C ARG A 49 -2.49 13.62 15.78
N LYS A 50 -3.29 14.60 16.17
CA LYS A 50 -2.90 16.02 16.12
C LYS A 50 -1.60 16.29 16.89
N TRP A 51 -1.37 15.58 18.00
CA TRP A 51 -0.13 15.68 18.79
C TRP A 51 1.07 15.13 18.02
N ASP A 52 0.94 13.99 17.34
CA ASP A 52 2.04 13.40 16.55
C ASP A 52 2.39 14.28 15.34
N GLN A 53 1.37 14.82 14.66
CA GLN A 53 1.54 15.76 13.54
C GLN A 53 2.26 17.05 13.95
N GLN A 54 2.06 17.50 15.20
CA GLN A 54 2.75 18.69 15.70
C GLN A 54 4.27 18.49 15.72
N TRP A 55 4.78 17.28 15.96
CA TRP A 55 6.22 17.01 15.99
C TRP A 55 6.84 17.20 14.59
N SER A 56 6.18 16.71 13.55
CA SER A 56 6.59 16.89 12.16
C SER A 56 6.57 18.36 11.73
N LEU A 57 5.59 19.14 12.23
CA LEU A 57 5.56 20.59 12.02
C LEU A 57 6.70 21.29 12.78
N ARG A 58 6.95 20.92 14.04
CA ARG A 58 8.02 21.52 14.84
C ARG A 58 9.39 21.24 14.24
N MET A 59 9.61 20.05 13.68
CA MET A 59 10.85 19.75 12.97
C MET A 59 11.10 20.73 11.81
N GLN A 60 10.08 21.03 11.01
CA GLN A 60 10.20 22.02 9.93
C GLN A 60 10.42 23.45 10.45
N GLN A 61 9.75 23.82 11.54
CA GLN A 61 9.90 25.15 12.14
C GLN A 61 11.27 25.36 12.78
N ILE A 62 11.80 24.35 13.47
CA ILE A 62 13.16 24.38 14.02
C ILE A 62 14.15 24.57 12.87
N LEU A 63 14.04 23.74 11.81
CA LEU A 63 14.89 23.88 10.63
C LEU A 63 14.81 25.30 10.03
N ALA A 64 13.61 25.87 9.93
CA ALA A 64 13.41 27.16 9.26
C ALA A 64 13.74 28.39 10.13
N PHE A 65 13.56 28.33 11.45
CA PHE A 65 13.59 29.50 12.33
C PHE A 65 14.66 29.44 13.43
N GLU A 66 15.19 28.26 13.73
CA GLU A 66 16.24 28.08 14.75
C GLU A 66 17.60 27.72 14.13
N THR A 67 17.64 27.41 12.82
CA THR A 67 18.88 27.16 12.08
C THR A 67 19.06 28.18 10.96
N ASP A 68 20.31 28.34 10.54
CA ASP A 68 20.74 29.14 9.39
C ASP A 68 20.90 28.29 8.11
N LEU A 69 20.56 26.99 8.14
CA LEU A 69 20.77 26.04 7.04
C LEU A 69 20.10 26.48 5.73
N LEU A 70 18.99 27.23 5.81
CA LEU A 70 18.26 27.70 4.64
C LEU A 70 18.80 29.01 4.05
N GLU A 71 19.66 29.73 4.78
CA GLU A 71 20.18 31.05 4.43
C GLU A 71 21.41 30.98 3.52
N TYR A 72 22.23 29.93 3.66
CA TYR A 72 23.45 29.75 2.89
C TYR A 72 23.20 29.53 1.38
N GLY A 73 24.28 29.60 0.59
CA GLY A 73 24.30 29.14 -0.80
C GLY A 73 24.10 27.63 -0.90
N ASP A 74 24.26 27.05 -2.10
CA ASP A 74 24.17 25.58 -2.20
C ASP A 74 25.41 24.93 -1.56
N LEU A 75 25.18 24.20 -0.47
CA LEU A 75 26.25 23.59 0.33
C LEU A 75 26.98 22.45 -0.39
N PHE A 76 26.43 21.95 -1.51
CA PHE A 76 27.03 20.87 -2.28
C PHE A 76 27.87 21.35 -3.47
N ASP A 77 27.88 22.65 -3.75
CA ASP A 77 28.67 23.21 -4.85
C ASP A 77 30.17 22.94 -4.62
N GLY A 78 30.85 22.51 -5.68
CA GLY A 78 32.29 22.21 -5.65
C GLY A 78 32.68 20.92 -4.94
N ASN A 79 31.74 20.10 -4.47
CA ASN A 79 32.04 18.80 -3.87
C ASN A 79 32.20 17.71 -4.96
N PRO A 80 33.41 17.17 -5.18
CA PRO A 80 33.65 16.21 -6.27
C PRO A 80 32.94 14.87 -6.05
N VAL A 81 32.71 14.45 -4.80
CA VAL A 81 32.02 13.19 -4.48
C VAL A 81 30.54 13.31 -4.79
N VAL A 82 29.91 14.43 -4.40
CA VAL A 82 28.49 14.69 -4.72
C VAL A 82 28.31 14.86 -6.22
N ALA A 83 29.18 15.63 -6.89
CA ALA A 83 29.12 15.82 -8.33
C ALA A 83 29.22 14.49 -9.10
N ALA A 84 30.18 13.62 -8.75
CA ALA A 84 30.30 12.30 -9.37
C ALA A 84 29.06 11.42 -9.14
N LYS A 85 28.49 11.46 -7.93
CA LYS A 85 27.27 10.71 -7.61
C LYS A 85 26.06 11.23 -8.41
N VAL A 86 25.94 12.54 -8.59
CA VAL A 86 24.87 13.16 -9.39
C VAL A 86 24.99 12.73 -10.86
N GLU A 87 26.18 12.75 -11.45
CA GLU A 87 26.35 12.30 -12.85
C GLU A 87 26.04 10.81 -13.01
N ALA A 88 26.47 9.96 -12.08
CA ALA A 88 26.13 8.53 -12.12
C ALA A 88 24.61 8.29 -12.05
N LEU A 89 23.88 9.06 -11.22
CA LEU A 89 22.42 8.97 -11.15
C LEU A 89 21.76 9.46 -12.46
N LYS A 90 22.28 10.54 -13.06
CA LYS A 90 21.77 11.07 -14.34
C LYS A 90 22.01 10.10 -15.49
N GLU A 91 23.17 9.44 -15.53
CA GLU A 91 23.47 8.41 -16.52
C GLU A 91 22.49 7.24 -16.41
N GLY A 92 22.31 6.69 -15.21
CA GLY A 92 21.36 5.60 -14.96
C GLY A 92 19.91 6.00 -15.31
N ALA A 93 19.47 7.19 -14.92
CA ALA A 93 18.14 7.69 -15.25
C ALA A 93 17.92 7.85 -16.76
N ARG A 94 18.91 8.39 -17.48
CA ARG A 94 18.83 8.53 -18.95
C ARG A 94 18.84 7.19 -19.67
N ALA A 95 19.61 6.22 -19.19
CA ALA A 95 19.61 4.87 -19.73
C ALA A 95 18.24 4.19 -19.57
N GLU A 96 17.63 4.32 -18.39
CA GLU A 96 16.29 3.78 -18.14
C GLU A 96 15.22 4.47 -18.99
N LEU A 97 15.29 5.80 -19.16
CA LEU A 97 14.39 6.55 -20.05
C LEU A 97 14.53 6.08 -21.51
N ALA A 98 15.75 5.87 -22.00
CA ALA A 98 15.97 5.36 -23.34
C ALA A 98 15.40 3.94 -23.53
N LEU A 99 15.50 3.09 -22.51
CA LEU A 99 14.87 1.77 -22.51
C LEU A 99 13.34 1.87 -22.59
N ILE A 100 12.73 2.75 -21.79
CA ILE A 100 11.29 3.01 -21.81
C ILE A 100 10.84 3.55 -23.18
N ASP A 101 11.59 4.46 -23.78
CA ASP A 101 11.30 4.99 -25.12
C ASP A 101 11.37 3.89 -26.19
N ASN A 102 12.35 2.99 -26.10
CA ASN A 102 12.46 1.82 -26.99
C ASN A 102 11.31 0.81 -26.81
N MET A 103 10.65 0.80 -25.64
CA MET A 103 9.44 0.01 -25.38
C MET A 103 8.15 0.69 -25.88
N GLY A 104 8.24 1.84 -26.54
CA GLY A 104 7.08 2.60 -27.02
C GLY A 104 6.54 3.63 -26.01
N GLY A 105 7.36 4.00 -25.02
CA GLY A 105 7.05 5.00 -24.01
C GLY A 105 6.42 4.43 -22.74
N ALA A 106 6.26 5.30 -21.73
CA ALA A 106 5.90 4.91 -20.37
C ALA A 106 4.58 4.11 -20.25
N VAL A 107 3.58 4.42 -21.08
CA VAL A 107 2.28 3.72 -21.04
C VAL A 107 2.41 2.26 -21.48
N GLN A 108 3.24 1.98 -22.48
CA GLN A 108 3.49 0.60 -22.95
C GLN A 108 4.43 -0.14 -22.00
N ALA A 109 5.29 0.58 -21.28
CA ALA A 109 6.26 0.02 -20.35
C ALA A 109 5.73 -0.21 -18.92
N ILE A 110 4.43 -0.01 -18.63
CA ILE A 110 3.88 -0.09 -17.27
C ILE A 110 4.19 -1.45 -16.60
N ASP A 111 4.00 -2.56 -17.31
CA ASP A 111 4.26 -3.90 -16.79
C ASP A 111 5.73 -4.09 -16.41
N TYR A 112 6.63 -3.63 -17.28
CA TYR A 112 8.07 -3.66 -17.04
C TYR A 112 8.45 -2.81 -15.82
N MET A 113 8.02 -1.53 -15.79
CA MET A 113 8.33 -0.62 -14.68
C MET A 113 7.81 -1.18 -13.34
N LYS A 114 6.60 -1.72 -13.34
CA LYS A 114 6.01 -2.34 -12.14
C LYS A 114 6.79 -3.58 -11.71
N GLY A 115 7.19 -4.44 -12.65
CA GLY A 115 8.03 -5.61 -12.37
C GLY A 115 9.37 -5.22 -11.74
N ARG A 116 10.07 -4.22 -12.29
CA ARG A 116 11.35 -3.72 -11.76
C ARG A 116 11.22 -3.17 -10.33
N LEU A 117 10.13 -2.48 -10.02
CA LEU A 117 9.86 -1.99 -8.66
C LEU A 117 9.66 -3.14 -7.67
N VAL A 118 8.91 -4.18 -8.07
CA VAL A 118 8.71 -5.39 -7.24
C VAL A 118 10.03 -6.12 -7.02
N GLU A 119 10.83 -6.30 -8.06
CA GLU A 119 12.14 -6.95 -7.99
C GLU A 119 13.10 -6.21 -7.05
N ALA A 120 13.23 -4.90 -7.21
CA ALA A 120 14.10 -4.07 -6.38
C ALA A 120 13.67 -4.07 -4.90
N ASN A 121 12.37 -4.07 -4.65
CA ASN A 121 11.82 -4.17 -3.31
C ASN A 121 12.09 -5.56 -2.69
N ALA A 122 11.90 -6.65 -3.45
CA ALA A 122 12.20 -8.00 -2.99
C ALA A 122 13.70 -8.18 -2.67
N GLU A 123 14.60 -7.62 -3.47
CA GLU A 123 16.04 -7.61 -3.18
C GLU A 123 16.35 -6.87 -1.88
N ARG A 124 15.77 -5.68 -1.70
CA ARG A 124 15.96 -4.90 -0.47
C ARG A 124 15.52 -5.69 0.76
N ILE A 125 14.35 -6.33 0.71
CA ILE A 125 13.85 -7.15 1.82
C ILE A 125 14.75 -8.35 2.08
N GLY A 126 15.17 -9.08 1.04
CA GLY A 126 16.11 -10.19 1.19
C GLY A 126 17.40 -9.79 1.93
N ARG A 127 17.97 -8.62 1.59
CA ARG A 127 19.15 -8.08 2.31
C ARG A 127 18.86 -7.71 3.77
N ILE A 128 17.63 -7.30 4.10
CA ILE A 128 17.24 -6.99 5.48
C ILE A 128 17.04 -8.29 6.28
N GLU A 129 16.38 -9.29 5.70
CA GLU A 129 16.19 -10.63 6.27
C GLU A 129 17.52 -11.33 6.57
N GLN A 130 18.49 -11.21 5.65
CA GLN A 130 19.84 -11.78 5.79
C GLN A 130 20.77 -10.95 6.70
N GLY A 131 20.32 -9.77 7.17
CA GLY A 131 21.10 -8.89 8.03
C GLY A 131 22.18 -8.06 7.31
N GLU A 132 22.31 -8.16 5.98
CA GLU A 132 23.22 -7.33 5.18
C GLU A 132 22.86 -5.85 5.24
N THR A 133 21.56 -5.54 5.26
CA THR A 133 21.03 -4.20 5.50
C THR A 133 20.49 -4.10 6.93
N THR A 134 21.16 -3.33 7.78
CA THR A 134 20.72 -3.10 9.15
C THR A 134 19.52 -2.16 9.21
N VAL A 135 18.49 -2.53 9.96
CA VAL A 135 17.36 -1.70 10.36
C VAL A 135 17.27 -1.69 11.89
N VAL A 136 17.70 -0.58 12.48
CA VAL A 136 17.74 -0.38 13.95
C VAL A 136 16.35 -0.56 14.56
N GLY A 137 16.26 -1.39 15.59
CA GLY A 137 15.01 -1.74 16.27
C GLY A 137 14.21 -2.86 15.62
N VAL A 138 14.62 -3.33 14.43
CA VAL A 138 13.94 -4.42 13.69
C VAL A 138 14.82 -5.67 13.64
N ASN A 139 15.92 -5.65 12.88
CA ASN A 139 16.83 -6.81 12.76
C ASN A 139 18.11 -6.67 13.59
N LYS A 140 18.37 -5.49 14.18
CA LYS A 140 19.52 -5.22 15.04
C LYS A 140 19.17 -4.18 16.10
N PHE A 141 19.75 -4.31 17.28
CA PHE A 141 19.46 -3.47 18.44
C PHE A 141 17.97 -3.53 18.83
N THR A 142 17.43 -4.74 18.95
CA THR A 142 16.00 -4.99 19.15
C THR A 142 15.53 -4.76 20.58
N THR A 143 16.44 -4.83 21.56
CA THR A 143 16.15 -4.53 22.97
C THR A 143 15.91 -3.04 23.19
N THR A 144 14.85 -2.69 23.90
CA THR A 144 14.48 -1.31 24.29
C THR A 144 13.85 -1.31 25.68
N GLU A 145 13.92 -0.17 26.37
CA GLU A 145 13.06 0.10 27.52
C GLU A 145 11.61 0.32 27.05
N PRO A 146 10.60 0.06 27.92
CA PRO A 146 9.21 0.36 27.62
C PRO A 146 9.01 1.84 27.28
N SER A 147 8.41 2.12 26.11
CA SER A 147 8.15 3.49 25.70
C SER A 147 6.84 4.02 26.31
N PRO A 148 6.86 5.18 26.99
CA PRO A 148 5.64 5.81 27.48
C PRO A 148 4.78 6.39 26.35
N LEU A 149 5.31 6.49 25.12
CA LEU A 149 4.61 7.07 23.98
C LEU A 149 3.72 6.06 23.24
N THR A 150 4.06 4.77 23.33
CA THR A 150 3.34 3.67 22.69
C THR A 150 2.41 2.93 23.65
N THR A 151 2.57 3.11 24.97
CA THR A 151 1.74 2.47 26.00
C THR A 151 0.62 3.40 26.46
N GLY A 152 -0.62 3.17 26.02
CA GLY A 152 -1.81 3.86 26.54
C GLY A 152 -3.03 3.79 25.63
N ASP A 153 -4.22 3.88 26.22
CA ASP A 153 -5.50 3.96 25.51
C ASP A 153 -5.51 5.16 24.55
N GLY A 154 -5.84 4.93 23.27
CA GLY A 154 -5.87 5.98 22.24
C GLY A 154 -4.52 6.28 21.57
N ALA A 155 -3.54 5.39 21.66
CA ALA A 155 -2.29 5.49 20.89
C ALA A 155 -2.49 5.32 19.38
N ILE A 156 -3.52 4.56 18.97
CA ILE A 156 -3.88 4.31 17.57
C ILE A 156 -5.25 4.95 17.30
N MET A 157 -5.34 5.75 16.25
CA MET A 157 -6.62 6.34 15.82
C MET A 157 -7.48 5.29 15.12
N VAL A 158 -8.67 5.05 15.66
CA VAL A 158 -9.69 4.18 15.04
C VAL A 158 -10.75 5.04 14.35
N VAL A 159 -11.22 4.60 13.18
CA VAL A 159 -12.29 5.29 12.44
C VAL A 159 -13.64 5.04 13.13
N ASP A 160 -14.42 6.10 13.29
CA ASP A 160 -15.76 6.03 13.89
C ASP A 160 -16.76 5.35 12.94
N ALA A 161 -17.37 4.25 13.41
CA ALA A 161 -18.41 3.51 12.68
C ALA A 161 -19.69 4.33 12.46
N GLU A 162 -19.94 5.38 13.25
CA GLU A 162 -21.06 6.30 13.04
C GLU A 162 -20.85 7.22 11.83
N ALA A 163 -19.60 7.51 11.46
CA ALA A 163 -19.29 8.38 10.35
C ALA A 163 -19.85 7.87 9.01
N GLU A 164 -19.82 6.55 8.78
CA GLU A 164 -20.42 5.94 7.60
C GLU A 164 -21.95 6.09 7.61
N ARG A 165 -22.60 5.80 8.73
CA ARG A 165 -24.07 5.91 8.87
C ARG A 165 -24.54 7.33 8.66
N ASP A 166 -23.86 8.30 9.26
CA ASP A 166 -24.11 9.73 9.05
C ASP A 166 -23.94 10.11 7.56
N GLN A 167 -22.86 9.67 6.92
CA GLN A 167 -22.61 9.96 5.51
C GLN A 167 -23.67 9.35 4.59
N ILE A 168 -24.18 8.15 4.89
CA ILE A 168 -25.31 7.53 4.18
C ILE A 168 -26.57 8.38 4.37
N GLY A 169 -26.87 8.81 5.60
CA GLY A 169 -28.00 9.69 5.89
C GLY A 169 -27.96 10.99 5.09
N ARG A 170 -26.80 11.66 5.09
CA ARG A 170 -26.56 12.88 4.29
C ARG A 170 -26.70 12.63 2.79
N LEU A 171 -26.22 11.49 2.29
CA LEU A 171 -26.35 11.12 0.87
C LEU A 171 -27.81 10.90 0.47
N VAL A 172 -28.60 10.21 1.29
CA VAL A 172 -30.03 9.98 1.04
C VAL A 172 -30.79 11.32 1.06
N ALA A 173 -30.54 12.15 2.07
CA ALA A 173 -31.15 13.49 2.14
C ALA A 173 -30.78 14.33 0.91
N TRP A 174 -29.50 14.37 0.54
CA TRP A 174 -29.01 15.09 -0.64
C TRP A 174 -29.68 14.64 -1.94
N ARG A 175 -29.81 13.33 -2.15
CA ARG A 175 -30.50 12.77 -3.32
C ARG A 175 -31.99 13.11 -3.33
N SER A 176 -32.63 13.21 -2.17
CA SER A 176 -34.06 13.52 -2.07
C SER A 176 -34.39 14.99 -2.33
N SER A 177 -33.45 15.92 -2.10
CA SER A 177 -33.68 17.37 -2.19
C SER A 177 -33.20 18.01 -3.50
N ARG A 178 -32.37 17.32 -4.28
CA ARG A 178 -31.79 17.85 -5.52
C ARG A 178 -32.78 17.81 -6.69
N ASP A 179 -32.55 18.64 -7.71
CA ASP A 179 -33.31 18.58 -8.96
C ASP A 179 -32.89 17.36 -9.79
N GLU A 180 -33.71 16.31 -9.72
CA GLU A 180 -33.45 15.05 -10.42
C GLU A 180 -33.49 15.20 -11.96
N GLY A 181 -34.23 16.18 -12.49
CA GLY A 181 -34.24 16.49 -13.92
C GLY A 181 -32.90 17.08 -14.36
N ALA A 182 -32.39 18.06 -13.61
CA ALA A 182 -31.07 18.65 -13.84
C ALA A 182 -29.93 17.62 -13.72
N VAL A 183 -30.01 16.72 -12.73
CA VAL A 183 -29.05 15.62 -12.53
C VAL A 183 -29.01 14.70 -13.74
N LYS A 184 -30.17 14.23 -14.21
CA LYS A 184 -30.24 13.34 -15.37
C LYS A 184 -29.68 13.99 -16.64
N ALA A 185 -30.05 15.25 -16.88
CA ALA A 185 -29.51 16.00 -18.02
C ALA A 185 -27.98 16.14 -17.94
N ALA A 186 -27.44 16.45 -16.77
CA ALA A 186 -26.00 16.61 -16.58
C ALA A 186 -25.23 15.27 -16.72
N LEU A 187 -25.79 14.16 -16.22
CA LEU A 187 -25.21 12.83 -16.39
C LEU A 187 -25.20 12.39 -17.86
N GLU A 188 -26.24 12.74 -18.63
CA GLU A 188 -26.32 12.42 -20.04
C GLU A 188 -25.33 13.26 -20.88
N GLU A 189 -25.15 14.54 -20.52
CA GLU A 189 -24.11 15.36 -21.13
C GLU A 189 -22.71 14.81 -20.84
N LEU A 190 -22.46 14.39 -19.59
CA LEU A 190 -21.20 13.73 -19.21
C LEU A 190 -20.96 12.45 -19.99
N ARG A 191 -21.99 11.61 -20.14
CA ARG A 191 -21.92 10.37 -20.93
C ARG A 191 -21.57 10.68 -22.39
N THR A 192 -22.20 11.69 -22.97
CA THR A 192 -21.96 12.12 -24.35
C THR A 192 -20.54 12.64 -24.54
N ALA A 193 -20.04 13.45 -23.61
CA ALA A 193 -18.66 13.95 -23.63
C ALA A 193 -17.66 12.79 -23.52
N ALA A 194 -17.90 11.84 -22.61
CA ALA A 194 -17.02 10.70 -22.40
C ALA A 194 -16.94 9.79 -23.64
N LEU A 195 -18.07 9.52 -24.30
CA LEU A 195 -18.10 8.65 -25.48
C LEU A 195 -17.60 9.32 -26.77
N SER A 196 -17.70 10.65 -26.88
CA SER A 196 -17.26 11.38 -28.07
C SER A 196 -15.77 11.70 -28.08
N GLY A 197 -15.07 11.51 -26.96
CA GLY A 197 -13.67 11.94 -26.80
C GLY A 197 -13.52 13.46 -26.57
N ALA A 198 -14.63 14.17 -26.38
CA ALA A 198 -14.61 15.58 -26.02
C ALA A 198 -14.06 15.79 -24.59
N ASN A 199 -13.66 17.02 -24.28
CA ASN A 199 -13.24 17.37 -22.92
C ASN A 199 -14.40 17.13 -21.93
N VAL A 200 -14.19 16.24 -20.96
CA VAL A 200 -15.20 15.86 -19.95
C VAL A 200 -15.33 16.89 -18.82
N MET A 201 -14.39 17.83 -18.68
CA MET A 201 -14.38 18.78 -17.56
C MET A 201 -15.60 19.71 -17.54
N PRO A 202 -16.02 20.34 -18.66
CA PRO A 202 -17.23 21.17 -18.66
C PRO A 202 -18.49 20.40 -18.21
N ALA A 203 -18.68 19.18 -18.71
CA ALA A 203 -19.81 18.33 -18.31
C ALA A 203 -19.71 17.88 -16.85
N SER A 204 -18.49 17.61 -16.36
CA SER A 204 -18.24 17.25 -14.96
C SER A 204 -18.57 18.39 -14.00
N ILE A 205 -18.22 19.63 -14.35
CA ILE A 205 -18.57 20.82 -13.55
C ILE A 205 -20.09 21.01 -13.52
N LYS A 206 -20.78 20.82 -14.65
CA LYS A 206 -22.24 20.85 -14.70
C LYS A 206 -22.87 19.78 -13.83
N ALA A 207 -22.36 18.54 -13.89
CA ALA A 207 -22.79 17.44 -13.05
C ALA A 207 -22.63 17.77 -11.55
N ALA A 208 -21.46 18.24 -11.13
CA ALA A 208 -21.22 18.64 -9.75
C ALA A 208 -22.19 19.74 -9.28
N LYS A 209 -22.43 20.77 -10.11
CA LYS A 209 -23.38 21.85 -9.81
C LYS A 209 -24.83 21.39 -9.76
N ALA A 210 -25.20 20.40 -10.57
CA ALA A 210 -26.53 19.79 -10.54
C ALA A 210 -26.74 18.85 -9.33
N GLY A 211 -25.69 18.56 -8.56
CA GLY A 211 -25.76 17.69 -7.39
C GLY A 211 -25.57 16.21 -7.70
N VAL A 212 -24.93 15.89 -8.82
CA VAL A 212 -24.42 14.55 -9.12
C VAL A 212 -23.38 14.16 -8.08
N THR A 213 -23.50 12.95 -7.55
CA THR A 213 -22.56 12.39 -6.58
C THR A 213 -21.33 11.82 -7.27
N THR A 214 -20.20 11.71 -6.56
CA THR A 214 -18.98 11.08 -7.09
C THR A 214 -19.22 9.64 -7.57
N GLY A 215 -20.13 8.91 -6.91
CA GLY A 215 -20.51 7.56 -7.33
C GLY A 215 -21.26 7.53 -8.67
N GLU A 216 -22.22 8.42 -8.87
CA GLU A 216 -22.98 8.52 -10.14
C GLU A 216 -22.09 9.01 -11.29
N TRP A 217 -21.25 10.01 -11.03
CA TRP A 217 -20.25 10.48 -11.98
C TRP A 217 -19.30 9.34 -12.38
N GLY A 218 -18.77 8.62 -11.38
CA GLY A 218 -17.87 7.49 -11.59
C GLY A 218 -18.53 6.35 -12.37
N LEU A 219 -19.80 6.05 -12.13
CA LEU A 219 -20.55 5.03 -12.89
C LEU A 219 -20.70 5.39 -14.37
N VAL A 220 -20.96 6.66 -14.70
CA VAL A 220 -21.04 7.11 -16.11
C VAL A 220 -19.69 6.93 -16.79
N VAL A 221 -18.61 7.38 -16.14
CA VAL A 221 -17.25 7.32 -16.69
C VAL A 221 -16.78 5.87 -16.84
N ARG A 222 -17.05 4.99 -15.86
CA ARG A 222 -16.77 3.54 -15.97
C ARG A 222 -17.53 2.87 -17.10
N LYS A 223 -18.80 3.23 -17.33
CA LYS A 223 -19.56 2.68 -18.46
C LYS A 223 -18.99 3.10 -19.81
N ALA A 224 -18.38 4.28 -19.90
CA ALA A 224 -17.78 4.78 -21.14
C ALA A 224 -16.38 4.19 -21.40
N PHE A 225 -15.55 4.06 -20.37
CA PHE A 225 -14.13 3.69 -20.53
C PHE A 225 -13.75 2.30 -20.00
N GLY A 226 -14.67 1.64 -19.29
CA GLY A 226 -14.37 0.42 -18.54
C GLY A 226 -13.62 0.71 -17.23
N GLU A 227 -13.05 -0.35 -16.66
CA GLU A 227 -12.23 -0.29 -15.45
C GLU A 227 -10.83 -0.81 -15.75
N TYR A 228 -9.82 -0.11 -15.26
CA TYR A 228 -8.42 -0.50 -15.44
C TYR A 228 -8.00 -1.50 -14.36
N ARG A 229 -7.46 -2.65 -14.77
CA ARG A 229 -6.76 -3.60 -13.90
C ARG A 229 -5.25 -3.44 -14.12
N ALA A 230 -4.58 -2.92 -13.09
CA ALA A 230 -3.14 -2.69 -13.13
C ALA A 230 -2.36 -4.02 -13.07
N PRO A 231 -1.18 -4.10 -13.70
CA PRO A 231 -0.29 -5.25 -13.50
C PRO A 231 0.15 -5.34 -12.04
N THR A 232 0.34 -6.58 -11.58
CA THR A 232 0.80 -6.85 -10.21
C THR A 232 2.31 -6.67 -10.06
N GLY A 233 3.07 -6.80 -11.15
CA GLY A 233 4.53 -6.88 -11.13
C GLY A 233 5.10 -8.18 -10.57
N VAL A 234 4.25 -9.12 -10.15
CA VAL A 234 4.68 -10.42 -9.65
C VAL A 234 4.75 -11.41 -10.81
N SER A 235 5.97 -11.83 -11.16
CA SER A 235 6.16 -12.87 -12.19
C SER A 235 5.56 -14.21 -11.74
N ARG A 236 4.92 -14.92 -12.67
CA ARG A 236 4.43 -16.30 -12.44
C ARG A 236 5.56 -17.32 -12.44
N ASN A 237 6.68 -17.01 -13.10
CA ASN A 237 7.79 -17.94 -13.21
C ASN A 237 8.63 -17.94 -11.91
N PRO A 238 9.07 -19.12 -11.42
CA PRO A 238 9.96 -19.21 -10.27
C PRO A 238 11.21 -18.36 -10.50
N SER A 239 11.65 -17.65 -9.45
CA SER A 239 12.96 -16.99 -9.50
C SER A 239 14.07 -17.96 -9.09
N ASN A 240 15.31 -17.66 -9.46
CA ASN A 240 16.48 -18.39 -8.98
C ASN A 240 16.90 -17.97 -7.55
N ARG A 241 16.15 -17.09 -6.88
CA ARG A 241 16.46 -16.52 -5.56
C ARG A 241 15.98 -17.46 -4.45
N THR A 242 16.67 -18.59 -4.34
CA THR A 242 16.29 -19.69 -3.43
C THR A 242 17.23 -19.85 -2.24
N GLU A 243 18.26 -19.01 -2.15
CA GLU A 243 19.24 -19.04 -1.06
C GLU A 243 18.57 -18.73 0.29
N GLY A 244 18.82 -19.59 1.28
CA GLY A 244 18.24 -19.48 2.62
C GLY A 244 16.78 -19.93 2.71
N LEU A 245 16.23 -20.55 1.66
CA LEU A 245 14.86 -21.08 1.62
C LEU A 245 14.79 -22.61 1.68
N GLU A 246 15.91 -23.30 1.86
CA GLU A 246 16.01 -24.76 1.72
C GLU A 246 15.05 -25.49 2.66
N GLU A 247 15.02 -25.11 3.94
CA GLU A 247 14.13 -25.70 4.94
C GLU A 247 12.66 -25.42 4.64
N ILE A 248 12.32 -24.20 4.22
CA ILE A 248 10.95 -23.79 3.90
C ILE A 248 10.46 -24.53 2.65
N ARG A 249 11.30 -24.65 1.62
CA ARG A 249 10.99 -25.39 0.40
C ARG A 249 10.74 -26.87 0.71
N ALA A 250 11.58 -27.49 1.56
CA ALA A 250 11.37 -28.86 2.00
C ALA A 250 10.03 -29.04 2.75
N ALA A 251 9.64 -28.06 3.57
CA ALA A 251 8.35 -28.06 4.26
C ALA A 251 7.17 -27.91 3.29
N VAL A 252 7.26 -26.99 2.32
CA VAL A 252 6.25 -26.81 1.26
C VAL A 252 6.11 -28.06 0.41
N ASP A 253 7.21 -28.74 0.08
CA ASP A 253 7.22 -29.99 -0.67
C ASP A 253 6.61 -31.14 0.15
N ALA A 254 6.87 -31.21 1.46
CA ALA A 254 6.25 -32.17 2.34
C ALA A 254 4.73 -31.95 2.43
N ALA A 255 4.27 -30.72 2.62
CA ALA A 255 2.85 -30.36 2.63
C ALA A 255 2.19 -30.67 1.28
N SER A 256 2.83 -30.32 0.17
CA SER A 256 2.33 -30.59 -1.18
C SER A 256 2.17 -32.09 -1.45
N ARG A 257 3.09 -32.93 -0.94
CA ARG A 257 2.97 -34.40 -1.02
C ARG A 257 1.78 -34.92 -0.23
N GLN A 258 1.51 -34.38 0.96
CA GLN A 258 0.35 -34.77 1.77
C GLN A 258 -0.97 -34.33 1.13
N LEU A 259 -1.00 -33.15 0.49
CA LEU A 259 -2.16 -32.62 -0.23
C LEU A 259 -2.40 -33.28 -1.60
N GLY A 260 -1.44 -34.10 -2.08
CA GLY A 260 -1.50 -34.75 -3.39
C GLY A 260 -1.27 -33.82 -4.59
N ARG A 261 -1.01 -32.53 -4.35
CA ARG A 261 -0.66 -31.52 -5.38
C ARG A 261 0.07 -30.35 -4.72
N LYS A 262 0.64 -29.48 -5.55
CA LYS A 262 1.35 -28.28 -5.11
C LYS A 262 0.47 -27.42 -4.19
N LEU A 263 1.03 -27.00 -3.05
CA LEU A 263 0.36 -26.11 -2.10
C LEU A 263 -0.08 -24.83 -2.82
N LYS A 264 -1.36 -24.48 -2.70
CA LYS A 264 -2.02 -23.43 -3.49
C LYS A 264 -2.40 -22.30 -2.56
N PHE A 265 -1.81 -21.13 -2.78
CA PHE A 265 -2.01 -19.96 -1.94
C PHE A 265 -2.59 -18.80 -2.75
N VAL A 266 -3.79 -18.39 -2.38
CA VAL A 266 -4.49 -17.25 -2.99
C VAL A 266 -4.27 -16.03 -2.12
N VAL A 267 -3.65 -14.99 -2.68
CA VAL A 267 -3.43 -13.72 -1.99
C VAL A 267 -4.44 -12.70 -2.50
N GLY A 268 -5.23 -12.13 -1.58
CA GLY A 268 -6.27 -11.15 -1.88
C GLY A 268 -6.06 -9.85 -1.12
N LYS A 269 -6.50 -8.74 -1.73
CA LYS A 269 -6.55 -7.42 -1.09
C LYS A 269 -7.98 -6.88 -1.16
N PRO A 270 -8.80 -7.16 -0.12
CA PRO A 270 -10.20 -6.77 -0.12
C PRO A 270 -10.37 -5.24 0.00
N GLY A 271 -11.44 -4.72 -0.59
CA GLY A 271 -11.87 -3.33 -0.41
C GLY A 271 -11.15 -2.36 -1.34
N LEU A 272 -10.82 -1.16 -0.85
CA LEU A 272 -10.18 -0.09 -1.66
C LEU A 272 -8.68 0.08 -1.37
N ASP A 273 -8.10 -0.80 -0.55
CA ASP A 273 -6.70 -0.73 -0.15
C ASP A 273 -5.76 -0.90 -1.36
N GLY A 274 -5.01 0.17 -1.66
CA GLY A 274 -4.02 0.20 -2.74
C GLY A 274 -2.62 -0.23 -2.33
N HIS A 275 -2.37 -0.56 -1.06
CA HIS A 275 -1.03 -0.88 -0.57
C HIS A 275 -0.59 -2.29 -0.96
N SER A 276 0.10 -2.43 -2.09
CA SER A 276 0.41 -3.74 -2.63
C SER A 276 1.78 -4.30 -2.25
N ASN A 277 2.74 -3.48 -1.78
CA ASN A 277 4.12 -3.90 -1.53
C ASN A 277 4.24 -5.18 -0.68
N GLY A 278 3.52 -5.26 0.44
CA GLY A 278 3.56 -6.44 1.32
C GLY A 278 2.97 -7.69 0.65
N ALA A 279 1.82 -7.55 -0.01
CA ALA A 279 1.20 -8.66 -0.74
C ALA A 279 2.08 -9.15 -1.91
N GLU A 280 2.75 -8.23 -2.61
CA GLU A 280 3.68 -8.54 -3.70
C GLU A 280 4.93 -9.25 -3.19
N GLN A 281 5.49 -8.82 -2.06
CA GLN A 281 6.62 -9.49 -1.40
C GLN A 281 6.25 -10.91 -0.98
N ILE A 282 5.11 -11.09 -0.30
CA ILE A 282 4.62 -12.40 0.12
C ILE A 282 4.35 -13.29 -1.10
N ALA A 283 3.69 -12.77 -2.13
CA ALA A 283 3.43 -13.54 -3.35
C ALA A 283 4.72 -13.96 -4.06
N ALA A 284 5.71 -13.06 -4.17
CA ALA A 284 7.01 -13.37 -4.76
C ALA A 284 7.80 -14.40 -3.94
N ARG A 285 7.84 -14.23 -2.61
CA ARG A 285 8.57 -15.13 -1.71
C ARG A 285 7.91 -16.50 -1.65
N ALA A 286 6.58 -16.57 -1.55
CA ALA A 286 5.85 -17.82 -1.50
C ALA A 286 6.01 -18.63 -2.81
N ARG A 287 6.05 -17.96 -3.97
CA ARG A 287 6.42 -18.58 -5.25
C ARG A 287 7.84 -19.17 -5.19
N ASP A 288 8.80 -18.42 -4.67
CA ASP A 288 10.21 -18.85 -4.58
C ASP A 288 10.42 -19.97 -3.53
N CYS A 289 9.54 -20.06 -2.53
CA CYS A 289 9.42 -21.18 -1.60
C CYS A 289 8.76 -22.43 -2.21
N GLY A 290 8.31 -22.38 -3.48
CA GLY A 290 7.75 -23.53 -4.16
C GLY A 290 6.23 -23.69 -4.01
N MET A 291 5.50 -22.67 -3.58
CA MET A 291 4.03 -22.69 -3.61
C MET A 291 3.50 -22.37 -5.03
N ASP A 292 2.27 -22.79 -5.33
CA ASP A 292 1.48 -22.30 -6.47
C ASP A 292 0.70 -21.06 -6.01
N ILE A 293 1.03 -19.89 -6.55
CA ILE A 293 0.48 -18.60 -6.09
C ILE A 293 -0.51 -18.03 -7.08
N HIS A 294 -1.64 -17.55 -6.56
CA HIS A 294 -2.58 -16.73 -7.31
C HIS A 294 -2.72 -15.37 -6.65
N TYR A 295 -2.40 -14.30 -7.38
CA TYR A 295 -2.51 -12.92 -6.93
C TYR A 295 -3.00 -12.05 -8.08
N GLU A 296 -4.16 -11.42 -7.90
CA GLU A 296 -4.82 -10.58 -8.92
C GLU A 296 -4.68 -9.08 -8.67
N GLY A 297 -3.87 -8.70 -7.68
CA GLY A 297 -3.59 -7.30 -7.38
C GLY A 297 -4.49 -6.70 -6.30
N ILE A 298 -4.74 -5.41 -6.44
CA ILE A 298 -5.43 -4.58 -5.45
C ILE A 298 -6.91 -4.42 -5.78
N ARG A 299 -7.67 -3.97 -4.78
CA ARG A 299 -9.07 -3.55 -4.92
C ARG A 299 -10.00 -4.65 -5.43
N LEU A 300 -9.89 -5.82 -4.82
CA LEU A 300 -10.82 -6.93 -5.03
C LEU A 300 -11.95 -6.82 -4.03
N THR A 301 -13.15 -7.20 -4.42
CA THR A 301 -14.25 -7.42 -3.49
C THR A 301 -14.04 -8.75 -2.74
N PRO A 302 -14.58 -8.90 -1.52
CA PRO A 302 -14.63 -10.21 -0.85
C PRO A 302 -15.21 -11.31 -1.75
N ALA A 303 -16.24 -10.98 -2.55
CA ALA A 303 -16.84 -11.93 -3.49
C ALA A 303 -15.86 -12.39 -4.59
N GLU A 304 -15.10 -11.48 -5.21
CA GLU A 304 -14.08 -11.83 -6.21
C GLU A 304 -12.97 -12.71 -5.59
N ILE A 305 -12.53 -12.41 -4.36
CA ILE A 305 -11.51 -13.22 -3.67
C ILE A 305 -12.02 -14.64 -3.39
N VAL A 306 -13.28 -14.77 -2.95
CA VAL A 306 -13.89 -16.08 -2.70
C VAL A 306 -14.07 -16.87 -4.01
N ALA A 307 -14.49 -16.21 -5.09
CA ALA A 307 -14.58 -16.83 -6.41
C ALA A 307 -13.20 -17.33 -6.87
N ALA A 308 -12.16 -16.52 -6.74
CA ALA A 308 -10.79 -16.93 -7.06
C ALA A 308 -10.33 -18.09 -6.17
N ALA A 309 -10.65 -18.09 -4.87
CA ALA A 309 -10.31 -19.17 -3.96
C ALA A 309 -10.98 -20.50 -4.36
N LEU A 310 -12.23 -20.44 -4.81
CA LEU A 310 -12.97 -21.60 -5.31
C LEU A 310 -12.37 -22.12 -6.63
N ASP A 311 -12.23 -21.25 -7.62
CA ASP A 311 -11.74 -21.58 -8.97
C ASP A 311 -10.32 -22.13 -8.94
N GLN A 312 -9.46 -21.56 -8.09
CA GLN A 312 -8.08 -22.00 -7.91
C GLN A 312 -7.94 -23.22 -6.99
N GLN A 313 -9.03 -23.66 -6.35
CA GLN A 313 -9.01 -24.66 -5.29
C GLN A 313 -7.94 -24.30 -4.24
N ALA A 314 -8.11 -23.16 -3.57
CA ALA A 314 -7.13 -22.69 -2.60
C ALA A 314 -6.94 -23.69 -1.45
N HIS A 315 -5.69 -23.88 -1.04
CA HIS A 315 -5.39 -24.55 0.23
C HIS A 315 -5.26 -23.55 1.38
N VAL A 316 -4.87 -22.32 1.07
CA VAL A 316 -4.77 -21.20 2.01
C VAL A 316 -5.20 -19.93 1.30
N VAL A 317 -5.92 -19.05 2.00
CA VAL A 317 -6.22 -17.69 1.54
C VAL A 317 -5.50 -16.68 2.44
N GLY A 318 -4.75 -15.77 1.83
CA GLY A 318 -4.03 -14.70 2.52
C GLY A 318 -4.65 -13.35 2.20
N LEU A 319 -5.12 -12.64 3.22
CA LEU A 319 -5.69 -11.29 3.05
C LEU A 319 -4.69 -10.25 3.52
N SER A 320 -4.30 -9.33 2.63
CA SER A 320 -3.41 -8.21 2.99
C SER A 320 -4.18 -6.90 3.08
N ILE A 321 -4.28 -6.32 4.27
CA ILE A 321 -5.10 -5.12 4.55
C ILE A 321 -4.31 -4.11 5.37
N LEU A 322 -4.10 -2.91 4.82
CA LEU A 322 -3.36 -1.82 5.46
C LEU A 322 -4.22 -0.55 5.63
N SER A 323 -5.52 -0.63 5.32
CA SER A 323 -6.46 0.50 5.31
C SER A 323 -7.21 0.70 6.63
N GLY A 324 -6.98 -0.14 7.64
CA GLY A 324 -7.73 -0.13 8.91
C GLY A 324 -9.15 -0.70 8.81
N SER A 325 -9.53 -1.27 7.67
CA SER A 325 -10.85 -1.86 7.41
C SER A 325 -10.84 -3.39 7.52
N HIS A 326 -9.87 -3.96 8.25
CA HIS A 326 -9.63 -5.41 8.32
C HIS A 326 -10.78 -6.17 8.97
N VAL A 327 -11.32 -5.70 10.11
CA VAL A 327 -12.42 -6.42 10.79
C VAL A 327 -13.63 -6.63 9.88
N PRO A 328 -14.28 -5.60 9.30
CA PRO A 328 -15.47 -5.80 8.47
C PRO A 328 -15.18 -6.58 7.18
N LEU A 329 -14.05 -6.31 6.51
CA LEU A 329 -13.71 -6.98 5.25
C LEU A 329 -13.38 -8.46 5.44
N VAL A 330 -12.67 -8.81 6.52
CA VAL A 330 -12.38 -10.20 6.85
C VAL A 330 -13.67 -10.91 7.28
N ALA A 331 -14.54 -10.26 8.07
CA ALA A 331 -15.83 -10.82 8.43
C ALA A 331 -16.66 -11.20 7.20
N GLU A 332 -16.81 -10.27 6.26
CA GLU A 332 -17.54 -10.50 5.02
C GLU A 332 -16.89 -11.61 4.18
N THR A 333 -15.56 -11.63 4.09
CA THR A 333 -14.84 -12.67 3.34
C THR A 333 -15.06 -14.06 3.95
N MET A 334 -14.93 -14.19 5.27
CA MET A 334 -15.13 -15.46 5.99
C MET A 334 -16.58 -15.96 5.86
N GLU A 335 -17.57 -15.07 5.95
CA GLU A 335 -18.98 -15.41 5.74
C GLU A 335 -19.21 -15.95 4.33
N ARG A 336 -18.70 -15.26 3.31
CA ARG A 336 -18.81 -15.68 1.91
C ARG A 336 -18.08 -16.99 1.62
N MET A 337 -16.89 -17.19 2.21
CA MET A 337 -16.16 -18.46 2.11
C MET A 337 -16.98 -19.61 2.68
N ARG A 338 -17.59 -19.42 3.85
CA ARG A 338 -18.48 -20.43 4.46
C ARG A 338 -19.68 -20.73 3.55
N ALA A 339 -20.33 -19.71 3.02
CA ALA A 339 -21.46 -19.87 2.10
C ALA A 339 -21.07 -20.58 0.79
N ALA A 340 -19.82 -20.43 0.35
CA ALA A 340 -19.27 -21.10 -0.83
C ALA A 340 -18.68 -22.51 -0.55
N GLY A 341 -18.80 -23.02 0.69
CA GLY A 341 -18.28 -24.34 1.06
C GLY A 341 -16.77 -24.39 1.29
N LEU A 342 -16.11 -23.24 1.51
CA LEU A 342 -14.67 -23.12 1.78
C LEU A 342 -14.37 -22.93 3.29
N ALA A 343 -15.24 -23.43 4.17
CA ALA A 343 -15.10 -23.24 5.62
C ALA A 343 -13.82 -23.87 6.20
N ASP A 344 -13.32 -24.94 5.56
CA ASP A 344 -12.10 -25.66 5.96
C ASP A 344 -10.82 -25.06 5.38
N VAL A 345 -10.92 -24.08 4.49
CA VAL A 345 -9.75 -23.41 3.91
C VAL A 345 -9.25 -22.35 4.91
N PRO A 346 -8.04 -22.51 5.49
CA PRO A 346 -7.52 -21.54 6.44
C PRO A 346 -7.32 -20.17 5.80
N VAL A 347 -7.75 -19.14 6.53
CA VAL A 347 -7.51 -17.74 6.19
C VAL A 347 -6.44 -17.18 7.11
N VAL A 348 -5.40 -16.60 6.51
CA VAL A 348 -4.39 -15.80 7.22
C VAL A 348 -4.55 -14.33 6.85
N VAL A 349 -4.36 -13.43 7.81
CA VAL A 349 -4.53 -11.99 7.59
C VAL A 349 -3.21 -11.29 7.90
N GLY A 350 -2.78 -10.39 7.03
CA GLY A 350 -1.58 -9.59 7.22
C GLY A 350 -1.80 -8.10 7.02
N GLY A 351 -1.02 -7.27 7.71
CA GLY A 351 -1.04 -5.81 7.55
C GLY A 351 -0.91 -5.05 8.87
N ILE A 352 -1.37 -3.80 8.89
CA ILE A 352 -1.36 -2.97 10.10
C ILE A 352 -2.60 -3.30 10.92
N ILE A 353 -2.44 -4.18 11.90
CA ILE A 353 -3.55 -4.75 12.68
C ILE A 353 -3.21 -4.61 14.17
N PRO A 354 -3.97 -3.81 14.94
CA PRO A 354 -3.80 -3.71 16.39
C PRO A 354 -4.00 -5.06 17.11
N ASP A 355 -3.37 -5.23 18.27
CA ASP A 355 -3.36 -6.50 19.00
C ASP A 355 -4.78 -6.95 19.45
N GLU A 356 -5.65 -5.98 19.79
CA GLU A 356 -7.07 -6.21 20.11
C GLU A 356 -7.84 -6.76 18.91
N ASP A 357 -7.67 -6.14 17.74
CA ASP A 357 -8.30 -6.58 16.50
C ASP A 357 -7.75 -7.93 16.05
N ALA A 358 -6.46 -8.19 16.22
CA ALA A 358 -5.87 -9.50 15.94
C ALA A 358 -6.50 -10.60 16.81
N THR A 359 -6.79 -10.30 18.08
CA THR A 359 -7.51 -11.21 18.98
C THR A 359 -8.93 -11.46 18.50
N HIS A 360 -9.64 -10.40 18.08
CA HIS A 360 -10.99 -10.50 17.52
C HIS A 360 -11.03 -11.34 16.23
N LEU A 361 -10.10 -11.10 15.30
CA LEU A 361 -9.98 -11.84 14.05
C LEU A 361 -9.76 -13.34 14.28
N ARG A 362 -8.87 -13.71 15.22
CA ARG A 362 -8.66 -15.13 15.59
C ARG A 362 -9.93 -15.75 16.17
N ALA A 363 -10.66 -15.02 17.02
CA ALA A 363 -11.94 -15.48 17.55
C ALA A 363 -13.00 -15.72 16.46
N MET A 364 -12.91 -15.04 15.31
CA MET A 364 -13.77 -15.26 14.15
C MET A 364 -13.36 -16.44 13.26
N GLY A 365 -12.24 -17.11 13.56
CA GLY A 365 -11.74 -18.26 12.81
C GLY A 365 -10.60 -17.96 11.84
N VAL A 366 -9.99 -16.77 11.91
CA VAL A 366 -8.72 -16.50 11.21
C VAL A 366 -7.62 -17.36 11.83
N ALA A 367 -6.90 -18.11 10.99
CA ALA A 367 -5.90 -19.08 11.42
C ALA A 367 -4.63 -18.42 11.98
N ALA A 368 -4.19 -17.32 11.36
CA ALA A 368 -3.04 -16.54 11.82
C ALA A 368 -3.16 -15.07 11.40
N VAL A 369 -2.57 -14.19 12.21
CA VAL A 369 -2.48 -12.76 11.94
C VAL A 369 -1.00 -12.39 11.94
N TYR A 370 -0.54 -11.74 10.86
CA TYR A 370 0.85 -11.30 10.66
C TYR A 370 0.92 -9.77 10.53
N THR A 371 1.62 -9.14 11.45
CA THR A 371 1.84 -7.70 11.52
C THR A 371 3.29 -7.38 11.19
N PRO A 372 3.67 -6.11 10.96
CA PRO A 372 5.08 -5.76 10.82
C PRO A 372 5.95 -6.13 12.04
N LYS A 373 5.35 -6.39 13.21
CA LYS A 373 6.04 -6.93 14.40
C LYS A 373 6.54 -8.36 14.21
N ASP A 374 5.91 -9.15 13.35
CA ASP A 374 6.22 -10.55 13.09
C ASP A 374 7.35 -10.69 12.05
N PHE A 375 8.40 -9.86 12.22
CA PHE A 375 9.59 -9.83 11.37
C PHE A 375 10.48 -11.06 11.57
#